data_AF-A0AAU2GG33-F1
#
_entry.id   AF-A0AAU2GG33-F1
#
_cell.length_a   1.000
_cell.length_b   1.000
_cell.length_c   1.000
_cell.angle_alpha   90.00
_cell.angle_beta   90.00
_cell.angle_gamma   90.00
#
_symmetry.space_group_name_H-M   'P 1'
#
loop_
_entity.id
_entity.type
_entity.pdbx_description
1 polymer ?
#
loop_
_entity_poly.entity_id
_entity_poly.type
_entity_poly.pdbx_seq_one_letter_code
_entity_poly.pdbx_strand_id
1 'polypeptide(L)'
;MALPNHDLTARGEGSAGDVLGTYLRAQATAFLRGLRLHEESGADAAEGSDAARSLRGAARRISGSLATFRVVTESSWADGLRTELVWLSSTLADEHAYAARLTRLLDALHRLSGSPEVPAPRGAPGALTVGSARAAALLERQLTLARTRAHSATLQALGSSRFHAVADAVAVLASEVPLDAVAARGRVDEVLVPLAEVARNRLATAVSALPHAAEAHPYNPDQDGSWHEVRRLLRVHRYAREALGEDVARLAAAGDALDRHRDAAEAAAASATAARTPRIAPATAYALGVLHADQRHEVEAARFTFQDLWQPAAAPAL
;
A
#
# COMPACT_ATOMS: atom_id res chain seq x y z
N MET A 1 10.49 16.48 -24.91
CA MET A 1 10.59 17.85 -24.38
C MET A 1 10.88 17.75 -22.90
N ALA A 2 12.13 18.01 -22.52
CA ALA A 2 12.61 17.90 -21.15
C ALA A 2 12.02 19.04 -20.30
N LEU A 3 11.37 18.69 -19.20
CA LEU A 3 11.00 19.64 -18.16
C LEU A 3 12.29 20.13 -17.45
N PRO A 4 12.40 21.43 -17.13
CA PRO A 4 13.57 21.96 -16.45
C PRO A 4 13.65 21.41 -15.02
N ASN A 5 14.78 20.80 -14.70
CA ASN A 5 15.21 20.51 -13.34
C ASN A 5 15.20 21.83 -12.54
N HIS A 6 14.29 21.98 -11.60
CA HIS A 6 14.48 22.95 -10.53
C HIS A 6 15.65 22.46 -9.67
N ASP A 7 16.66 23.32 -9.56
CA ASP A 7 17.82 23.17 -8.68
C ASP A 7 17.41 22.72 -7.28
N LEU A 8 17.58 21.42 -7.01
CA LEU A 8 17.57 20.80 -5.68
C LEU A 8 18.93 20.94 -4.98
N THR A 9 19.77 21.88 -5.44
CA THR A 9 21.14 22.11 -4.95
C THR A 9 21.23 23.19 -3.86
N ALA A 10 20.13 23.81 -3.45
CA ALA A 10 20.08 24.69 -2.27
C ALA A 10 20.00 23.90 -0.93
N ARG A 11 20.78 22.81 -0.80
CA ARG A 11 20.76 21.88 0.35
C ARG A 11 21.32 22.45 1.67
N GLY A 12 21.48 23.76 1.82
CA GLY A 12 22.18 24.36 2.98
C GLY A 12 21.52 25.55 3.68
N GLU A 13 20.49 26.19 3.11
CA GLU A 13 20.04 27.52 3.59
C GLU A 13 18.57 27.62 4.01
N GLY A 14 17.75 26.57 3.82
CA GLY A 14 16.35 26.56 4.25
C GLY A 14 16.17 26.07 5.68
N SER A 15 15.21 26.65 6.42
CA SER A 15 14.82 26.13 7.73
C SER A 15 14.11 24.77 7.58
N ALA A 16 14.02 23.99 8.66
CA ALA A 16 13.25 22.74 8.70
C ALA A 16 11.80 22.94 8.23
N GLY A 17 11.20 24.09 8.59
CA GLY A 17 9.87 24.50 8.15
C GLY A 17 9.77 24.74 6.65
N ASP A 18 10.78 25.35 6.03
CA ASP A 18 10.76 25.65 4.60
C ASP A 18 10.81 24.37 3.75
N VAL A 19 11.68 23.43 4.12
CA VAL A 19 11.82 22.14 3.44
C VAL A 19 10.52 21.33 3.57
N LEU A 20 10.03 21.15 4.80
CA LEU A 20 8.80 20.41 5.06
C LEU A 20 7.59 21.09 4.41
N GLY A 21 7.49 22.41 4.52
CA GLY A 21 6.37 23.18 3.98
C GLY A 21 6.32 23.16 2.46
N THR A 22 7.48 23.20 1.79
CA THR A 22 7.57 23.04 0.33
C THR A 22 7.13 21.64 -0.10
N TYR A 23 7.57 20.60 0.61
CA TYR A 23 7.15 19.24 0.33
C TYR A 23 5.64 19.03 0.54
N LEU A 24 5.08 19.50 1.67
CA LEU A 24 3.65 19.37 1.97
C LEU A 24 2.78 20.10 0.95
N ARG A 25 3.16 21.32 0.53
CA ARG A 25 2.45 22.07 -0.53
C ARG A 25 2.48 21.34 -1.87
N ALA A 26 3.62 20.76 -2.25
CA ALA A 26 3.74 19.97 -3.47
C ALA A 26 2.82 18.74 -3.43
N GLN A 27 2.77 18.03 -2.29
CA GLN A 27 1.86 16.88 -2.12
C GLN A 27 0.39 17.30 -2.08
N ALA A 28 0.06 18.45 -1.47
CA ALA A 28 -1.30 19.00 -1.49
C ALA A 28 -1.74 19.35 -2.92
N THR A 29 -0.87 19.95 -3.72
CA THR A 29 -1.15 20.24 -5.14
C THR A 29 -1.32 18.93 -5.94
N ALA A 30 -0.51 17.92 -5.67
CA ALA A 30 -0.67 16.60 -6.28
C ALA A 30 -2.01 15.93 -5.89
N PHE A 31 -2.45 16.10 -4.64
CA PHE A 31 -3.75 15.65 -4.16
C PHE A 31 -4.89 16.34 -4.93
N LEU A 32 -4.89 17.68 -5.00
CA LEU A 32 -5.93 18.44 -5.70
C LEU A 32 -5.97 18.14 -7.20
N ARG A 33 -4.80 17.92 -7.82
CA ARG A 33 -4.71 17.46 -9.21
C ARG A 33 -5.32 16.06 -9.37
N GLY A 34 -4.99 15.13 -8.48
CA GLY A 34 -5.56 13.79 -8.48
C GLY A 34 -7.07 13.80 -8.30
N LEU A 35 -7.60 14.71 -7.46
CA LEU A 35 -9.03 14.90 -7.27
C LEU A 35 -9.70 15.40 -8.55
N ARG A 36 -9.14 16.44 -9.18
CA ARG A 36 -9.65 16.98 -10.43
C ARG A 36 -9.68 15.93 -11.55
N LEU A 37 -8.60 15.15 -11.68
CA LEU A 37 -8.54 14.03 -12.62
C LEU A 37 -9.60 12.97 -12.31
N HIS A 38 -9.85 12.68 -11.04
CA HIS A 38 -10.86 11.70 -10.63
C HIS A 38 -12.28 12.16 -10.99
N GLU A 39 -12.58 13.46 -10.85
CA GLU A 39 -13.84 14.06 -11.30
C GLU A 39 -13.97 14.07 -12.83
N GLU A 40 -12.87 14.34 -13.54
CA GLU A 40 -12.81 14.37 -15.02
C GLU A 40 -12.89 12.97 -15.65
N SER A 41 -12.48 11.91 -14.93
CA SER A 41 -12.41 10.52 -15.44
C SER A 41 -13.76 9.95 -15.88
N GLY A 42 -14.89 10.52 -15.42
CA GLY A 42 -16.23 10.16 -15.90
C GLY A 42 -16.51 8.65 -15.87
N ALA A 43 -16.73 8.05 -17.06
CA ALA A 43 -17.02 6.63 -17.23
C ALA A 43 -15.77 5.76 -17.50
N ASP A 44 -14.58 6.35 -17.63
CA ASP A 44 -13.35 5.59 -17.83
C ASP A 44 -12.85 5.02 -16.49
N ALA A 45 -13.04 3.71 -16.33
CA ALA A 45 -12.65 3.01 -15.11
C ALA A 45 -11.13 2.92 -14.91
N ALA A 46 -10.33 2.93 -15.99
CA ALA A 46 -8.87 2.84 -15.91
C ALA A 46 -8.29 4.19 -15.46
N GLU A 47 -8.69 5.27 -16.12
CA GLU A 47 -8.29 6.64 -15.74
C GLU A 47 -8.76 6.96 -14.32
N GLY A 48 -10.01 6.61 -13.97
CA GLY A 48 -10.55 6.79 -12.62
C GLY A 48 -9.76 6.04 -11.54
N SER A 49 -9.32 4.81 -11.84
CA SER A 49 -8.49 4.01 -10.93
C SER A 49 -7.09 4.62 -10.76
N ASP A 50 -6.50 5.14 -11.83
CA ASP A 50 -5.18 5.76 -11.80
C ASP A 50 -5.20 7.09 -11.05
N ALA A 51 -6.23 7.91 -11.26
CA ALA A 51 -6.50 9.12 -10.50
C ALA A 51 -6.70 8.79 -9.00
N ALA A 52 -7.50 7.78 -8.66
CA ALA A 52 -7.68 7.33 -7.28
C ALA A 52 -6.38 6.80 -6.65
N ARG A 53 -5.50 6.14 -7.42
CA ARG A 53 -4.17 5.71 -6.94
C ARG A 53 -3.27 6.91 -6.66
N SER A 54 -3.25 7.90 -7.55
CA SER A 54 -2.50 9.15 -7.36
C SER A 54 -2.98 9.92 -6.13
N LEU A 55 -4.30 10.11 -6.01
CA LEU A 55 -4.96 10.78 -4.88
C LEU A 55 -4.60 10.11 -3.54
N ARG A 56 -4.74 8.77 -3.46
CA ARG A 56 -4.32 8.00 -2.28
C ARG A 56 -2.83 8.15 -1.99
N GLY A 57 -2.00 8.13 -3.03
CA GLY A 57 -0.56 8.31 -2.92
C GLY A 57 -0.18 9.63 -2.26
N ALA A 58 -0.81 10.73 -2.69
CA ALA A 58 -0.62 12.06 -2.11
C ALA A 58 -1.14 12.14 -0.66
N ALA A 59 -2.36 11.66 -0.40
CA ALA A 59 -2.95 11.64 0.95
C ALA A 59 -2.07 10.89 1.96
N ARG A 60 -1.51 9.74 1.55
CA ARG A 60 -0.61 8.92 2.37
C ARG A 60 0.73 9.62 2.64
N ARG A 61 1.27 10.34 1.66
CA ARG A 61 2.52 11.13 1.81
C ARG A 61 2.33 12.28 2.78
N ILE A 62 1.24 13.03 2.66
CA ILE A 62 0.88 14.11 3.59
C ILE A 62 0.73 13.52 5.00
N SER A 63 -0.15 12.52 5.17
CA SER A 63 -0.40 11.91 6.48
C SER A 63 0.85 11.32 7.11
N GLY A 64 1.70 10.63 6.34
CA GLY A 64 2.95 10.04 6.83
C GLY A 64 4.01 11.06 7.22
N SER A 65 4.10 12.17 6.49
CA SER A 65 5.03 13.25 6.79
C SER A 65 4.60 14.02 8.04
N LEU A 66 3.29 14.30 8.18
CA LEU A 66 2.71 14.85 9.41
C LEU A 66 2.90 13.92 10.61
N ALA A 67 2.93 12.59 10.41
CA ALA A 67 3.22 11.63 11.47
C ALA A 67 4.65 11.79 12.02
N THR A 68 5.59 11.93 11.09
CA THR A 68 7.03 11.90 11.39
C THR A 68 7.50 13.24 11.92
N PHE A 69 7.05 14.33 11.28
CA PHE A 69 7.46 15.68 11.58
C PHE A 69 6.41 16.46 12.40
N ARG A 70 5.60 15.73 13.19
CA ARG A 70 4.53 16.29 14.02
C ARG A 70 4.99 17.45 14.92
N VAL A 71 6.23 17.42 15.39
CA VAL A 71 6.83 18.45 16.26
C VAL A 71 7.11 19.77 15.51
N VAL A 72 7.24 19.72 14.19
CA VAL A 72 7.55 20.89 13.33
C VAL A 72 6.26 21.58 12.84
N THR A 73 5.12 20.90 12.96
CA THR A 73 3.79 21.39 12.58
C THR A 73 2.93 21.62 13.81
N GLU A 74 1.87 22.41 13.67
CA GLU A 74 0.85 22.50 14.72
C GLU A 74 0.22 21.11 14.98
N SER A 75 0.43 20.58 16.19
CA SER A 75 0.13 19.18 16.51
C SER A 75 -1.37 18.83 16.45
N SER A 76 -2.24 19.69 16.98
CA SER A 76 -3.70 19.53 16.96
C SER A 76 -4.25 19.48 15.54
N TRP A 77 -3.81 20.41 14.70
CA TRP A 77 -4.16 20.48 13.30
C TRP A 77 -3.65 19.24 12.53
N ALA A 78 -2.38 18.88 12.73
CA ALA A 78 -1.76 17.74 12.06
C ALA A 78 -2.46 16.41 12.40
N ASP A 79 -2.82 16.21 13.67
CA ASP A 79 -3.52 15.00 14.13
C ASP A 79 -4.96 14.92 13.56
N GLY A 80 -5.66 16.05 13.51
CA GLY A 80 -6.98 16.14 12.88
C GLY A 80 -6.94 15.80 11.39
N LEU A 81 -6.09 16.48 10.62
CA LEU A 81 -5.95 16.24 9.19
C LEU A 81 -5.48 14.81 8.87
N ARG A 82 -4.55 14.26 9.67
CA ARG A 82 -4.09 12.87 9.52
C ARG A 82 -5.21 11.86 9.63
N THR A 83 -6.08 12.02 10.64
CA THR A 83 -7.21 11.11 10.87
C THR A 83 -8.11 11.05 9.64
N GLU A 84 -8.41 12.21 9.09
CA GLU A 84 -9.26 12.34 7.91
C GLU A 84 -8.61 11.81 6.63
N LEU A 85 -7.33 12.12 6.40
CA LEU A 85 -6.60 11.59 5.24
C LEU A 85 -6.44 10.06 5.30
N VAL A 86 -6.27 9.49 6.50
CA VAL A 86 -6.23 8.03 6.67
C VAL A 86 -7.58 7.44 6.28
N TRP A 87 -8.68 7.97 6.81
CA TRP A 87 -10.05 7.55 6.48
C TRP A 87 -10.34 7.63 4.97
N LEU A 88 -10.01 8.74 4.33
CA LEU A 88 -10.21 8.90 2.88
C LEU A 88 -9.38 7.88 2.10
N SER A 89 -8.10 7.73 2.47
CA SER A 89 -7.19 6.83 1.76
C SER A 89 -7.54 5.35 1.90
N SER A 90 -8.17 4.94 3.01
CA SER A 90 -8.68 3.59 3.20
C SER A 90 -9.95 3.36 2.40
N THR A 91 -10.89 4.30 2.44
CA THR A 91 -12.17 4.21 1.71
C THR A 91 -11.93 4.04 0.21
N LEU A 92 -11.04 4.87 -0.36
CA LEU A 92 -10.65 4.79 -1.78
C LEU A 92 -9.85 3.52 -2.14
N ALA A 93 -9.25 2.85 -1.15
CA ALA A 93 -8.40 1.69 -1.42
C ALA A 93 -9.20 0.40 -1.56
N ASP A 94 -10.35 0.29 -0.89
CA ASP A 94 -11.10 -0.96 -0.80
C ASP A 94 -11.60 -1.45 -2.16
N GLU A 95 -12.22 -0.57 -2.95
CA GLU A 95 -12.73 -0.93 -4.29
C GLU A 95 -11.60 -1.50 -5.17
N HIS A 96 -10.48 -0.78 -5.25
CA HIS A 96 -9.33 -1.18 -6.04
C HIS A 96 -8.70 -2.48 -5.51
N ALA A 97 -8.66 -2.66 -4.19
CA ALA A 97 -8.13 -3.89 -3.59
C ALA A 97 -8.97 -5.11 -3.96
N TYR A 98 -10.31 -5.00 -3.98
CA TYR A 98 -11.16 -6.10 -4.43
C TYR A 98 -10.98 -6.42 -5.92
N ALA A 99 -10.86 -5.39 -6.78
CA ALA A 99 -10.63 -5.58 -8.21
C ALA A 99 -9.27 -6.23 -8.51
N ALA A 100 -8.19 -5.74 -7.90
CA ALA A 100 -6.85 -6.30 -8.04
C ALA A 100 -6.78 -7.74 -7.51
N ARG A 101 -7.43 -8.02 -6.37
CA ARG A 101 -7.48 -9.36 -5.79
C ARG A 101 -8.24 -10.34 -6.68
N LEU A 102 -9.35 -9.92 -7.29
CA LEU A 102 -10.09 -10.77 -8.22
C LEU A 102 -9.23 -11.13 -9.44
N THR A 103 -8.62 -10.13 -10.08
CA THR A 103 -7.72 -10.32 -11.23
C THR A 103 -6.60 -11.32 -10.89
N ARG A 104 -5.90 -11.08 -9.77
CA ARG A 104 -4.82 -11.96 -9.28
C ARG A 104 -5.26 -13.41 -9.10
N LEU A 105 -6.43 -13.63 -8.48
CA LEU A 105 -6.92 -14.99 -8.22
C LEU A 105 -7.37 -15.70 -9.50
N LEU A 106 -7.99 -14.99 -10.45
CA LEU A 106 -8.39 -15.55 -11.74
C LEU A 106 -7.16 -15.91 -12.59
N ASP A 107 -6.16 -15.05 -12.63
CA ASP A 107 -4.90 -15.30 -13.33
C ASP A 107 -4.17 -16.52 -12.74
N ALA A 108 -4.12 -16.62 -11.42
CA ALA A 108 -3.54 -17.77 -10.72
C ALA A 108 -4.32 -19.07 -11.02
N LEU A 109 -5.66 -19.04 -11.00
CA LEU A 109 -6.48 -20.19 -11.38
C LEU A 109 -6.26 -20.60 -12.83
N HIS A 110 -6.12 -19.65 -13.75
CA HIS A 110 -5.84 -19.93 -15.15
C HIS A 110 -4.47 -20.60 -15.32
N ARG A 111 -3.43 -20.05 -14.67
CA ARG A 111 -2.07 -20.62 -14.66
C ARG A 111 -2.05 -22.04 -14.08
N LEU A 112 -2.73 -22.27 -12.96
CA LEU A 112 -2.80 -23.58 -12.30
C LEU A 112 -3.64 -24.60 -13.08
N SER A 113 -4.63 -24.15 -13.85
CA SER A 113 -5.45 -25.03 -14.71
C SER A 113 -4.72 -25.45 -15.99
N GLY A 114 -3.75 -24.64 -16.44
CA GLY A 114 -2.94 -24.92 -17.63
C GLY A 114 -1.68 -25.74 -17.37
N SER A 115 -1.24 -25.91 -16.11
CA SER A 115 -0.03 -26.68 -15.77
C SER A 115 -0.36 -28.14 -15.44
N PRO A 116 0.23 -29.13 -16.14
CA PRO A 116 0.00 -30.56 -15.88
C PRO A 116 0.90 -31.14 -14.76
N GLU A 117 1.55 -30.30 -13.94
CA GLU A 117 2.63 -30.73 -13.03
C GLU A 117 2.21 -31.51 -11.77
N VAL A 118 0.91 -31.67 -11.48
CA VAL A 118 0.46 -32.42 -10.29
C VAL A 118 0.00 -33.83 -10.69
N PRO A 119 0.51 -34.92 -10.08
CA PRO A 119 0.04 -36.27 -10.34
C PRO A 119 -1.47 -36.36 -10.05
N ALA A 120 -2.26 -36.62 -11.08
CA ALA A 120 -3.71 -36.69 -10.97
C ALA A 120 -4.12 -37.84 -10.01
N PRO A 121 -4.90 -37.58 -8.95
CA PRO A 121 -5.58 -38.65 -8.23
C PRO A 121 -6.57 -39.32 -9.18
N ARG A 122 -6.80 -40.63 -9.03
CA ARG A 122 -7.70 -41.43 -9.90
C ARG A 122 -9.12 -40.83 -9.91
N GLY A 123 -9.38 -39.97 -10.89
CA GLY A 123 -10.62 -39.24 -11.12
C GLY A 123 -10.48 -38.42 -12.41
N ALA A 124 -11.51 -38.42 -13.25
CA ALA A 124 -11.43 -37.91 -14.63
C ALA A 124 -10.87 -36.47 -14.70
N PRO A 125 -9.91 -36.16 -15.60
CA PRO A 125 -9.30 -34.83 -15.77
C PRO A 125 -10.32 -33.67 -15.86
N GLY A 126 -11.51 -33.95 -16.41
CA GLY A 126 -12.61 -32.98 -16.52
C GLY A 126 -13.22 -32.53 -15.19
N ALA A 127 -13.07 -33.28 -14.10
CA ALA A 127 -13.60 -32.87 -12.79
C ALA A 127 -12.78 -31.75 -12.13
N LEU A 128 -11.46 -31.71 -12.38
CA LEU A 128 -10.56 -30.69 -11.85
C LEU A 128 -10.73 -29.35 -12.60
N THR A 129 -10.89 -29.39 -13.92
CA THR A 129 -11.17 -28.20 -14.73
C THR A 129 -12.54 -27.61 -14.38
N VAL A 130 -13.56 -28.45 -14.17
CA VAL A 130 -14.87 -28.02 -13.67
C VAL A 130 -14.79 -27.47 -12.24
N GLY A 131 -13.94 -28.07 -11.38
CA GLY A 131 -13.67 -27.56 -10.03
C GLY A 131 -13.08 -26.15 -10.03
N SER A 132 -12.07 -25.91 -10.87
CA SER A 132 -11.44 -24.61 -11.08
C SER A 132 -12.41 -23.56 -11.64
N ALA A 133 -13.18 -23.90 -12.68
CA ALA A 133 -14.18 -23.00 -13.24
C ALA A 133 -15.25 -22.60 -12.21
N ARG A 134 -15.71 -23.54 -11.37
CA ARG A 134 -16.64 -23.25 -10.27
C ARG A 134 -16.00 -22.41 -9.16
N ALA A 135 -14.72 -22.61 -8.86
CA ALA A 135 -13.98 -21.79 -7.90
C ALA A 135 -13.85 -20.34 -8.41
N ALA A 136 -13.50 -20.16 -9.69
CA ALA A 136 -13.45 -18.86 -10.35
C ALA A 136 -14.81 -18.14 -10.26
N ALA A 137 -15.90 -18.80 -10.65
CA ALA A 137 -17.25 -18.21 -10.59
C ALA A 137 -17.67 -17.84 -9.16
N LEU A 138 -17.30 -18.64 -8.15
CA LEU A 138 -17.57 -18.33 -6.75
C LEU A 138 -16.82 -17.08 -6.28
N LEU A 139 -15.52 -17.01 -6.58
CA LEU A 139 -14.67 -15.87 -6.22
C LEU A 139 -15.11 -14.59 -6.94
N GLU A 140 -15.40 -14.68 -8.23
CA GLU A 140 -15.92 -13.58 -9.03
C GLU A 140 -17.21 -13.02 -8.44
N ARG A 141 -18.17 -13.88 -8.12
CA ARG A 141 -19.42 -13.46 -7.47
C ARG A 141 -19.15 -12.75 -6.12
N GLN A 142 -18.32 -13.33 -5.26
CA GLN A 142 -18.07 -12.78 -3.92
C GLN A 142 -17.32 -11.44 -3.98
N LEU A 143 -16.24 -11.37 -4.74
CA LEU A 143 -15.41 -10.17 -4.85
C LEU A 143 -16.08 -9.06 -5.65
N THR A 144 -16.89 -9.39 -6.65
CA THR A 144 -17.71 -8.39 -7.37
C THR A 144 -18.74 -7.77 -6.44
N LEU A 145 -19.43 -8.57 -5.62
CA LEU A 145 -20.37 -8.02 -4.63
C LEU A 145 -19.67 -7.13 -3.59
N ALA A 146 -18.49 -7.53 -3.12
CA ALA A 146 -17.69 -6.72 -2.20
C ALA A 146 -17.23 -5.40 -2.86
N ARG A 147 -16.78 -5.48 -4.12
CA ARG A 147 -16.40 -4.32 -4.93
C ARG A 147 -17.56 -3.35 -5.12
N THR A 148 -18.74 -3.82 -5.51
CA THR A 148 -19.92 -2.95 -5.68
C THR A 148 -20.28 -2.22 -4.39
N ARG A 149 -20.23 -2.91 -3.24
CA ARG A 149 -20.45 -2.27 -1.93
C ARG A 149 -19.39 -1.22 -1.61
N ALA A 150 -18.11 -1.53 -1.85
CA ALA A 150 -17.00 -0.60 -1.64
C ALA A 150 -17.10 0.63 -2.58
N HIS A 151 -17.54 0.41 -3.82
CA HIS A 151 -17.78 1.47 -4.79
C HIS A 151 -18.89 2.41 -4.31
N SER A 152 -20.04 1.88 -3.90
CA SER A 152 -21.12 2.71 -3.34
C SER A 152 -20.68 3.47 -2.08
N ALA A 153 -19.92 2.84 -1.18
CA ALA A 153 -19.36 3.50 0.00
C ALA A 153 -18.39 4.63 -0.37
N THR A 154 -17.58 4.44 -1.42
CA THR A 154 -16.67 5.45 -1.95
C THR A 154 -17.44 6.65 -2.49
N LEU A 155 -18.47 6.42 -3.33
CA LEU A 155 -19.30 7.50 -3.86
C LEU A 155 -20.01 8.28 -2.74
N GLN A 156 -20.53 7.58 -1.72
CA GLN A 156 -21.13 8.22 -0.55
C GLN A 156 -20.12 9.06 0.24
N ALA A 157 -18.90 8.55 0.44
CA ALA A 157 -17.84 9.28 1.11
C ALA A 157 -17.42 10.53 0.34
N LEU A 158 -17.24 10.43 -0.98
CA LEU A 158 -16.90 11.56 -1.84
C LEU A 158 -18.00 12.62 -1.89
N GLY A 159 -19.27 12.24 -1.79
CA GLY A 159 -20.40 13.18 -1.70
C GLY A 159 -20.67 13.74 -0.30
N SER A 160 -19.85 13.42 0.70
CA SER A 160 -20.09 13.81 2.09
C SER A 160 -19.48 15.16 2.44
N SER A 161 -20.09 15.89 3.38
CA SER A 161 -19.51 17.12 3.95
C SER A 161 -18.13 16.88 4.59
N ARG A 162 -17.92 15.67 5.12
CA ARG A 162 -16.63 15.23 5.67
C ARG A 162 -15.54 15.27 4.61
N PHE A 163 -15.82 14.75 3.40
CA PHE A 163 -14.86 14.81 2.30
C PHE A 163 -14.57 16.24 1.85
N HIS A 164 -15.60 17.07 1.68
CA HIS A 164 -15.41 18.47 1.28
C HIS A 164 -14.56 19.25 2.30
N ALA A 165 -14.77 19.03 3.60
CA ALA A 165 -13.92 19.63 4.64
C ALA A 165 -12.44 19.22 4.52
N VAL A 166 -12.16 17.97 4.12
CA VAL A 166 -10.79 17.50 3.86
C VAL A 166 -10.22 18.16 2.61
N ALA A 167 -10.99 18.23 1.52
CA ALA A 167 -10.56 18.89 0.29
C ALA A 167 -10.21 20.36 0.54
N ASP A 168 -11.05 21.07 1.30
CA ASP A 168 -10.82 22.47 1.70
C ASP A 168 -9.58 22.61 2.59
N ALA A 169 -9.41 21.73 3.58
CA ALA A 169 -8.22 21.74 4.42
C ALA A 169 -6.93 21.49 3.62
N VAL A 170 -6.98 20.62 2.62
CA VAL A 170 -5.84 20.36 1.71
C VAL A 170 -5.63 21.53 0.73
N ALA A 171 -6.69 22.23 0.32
CA ALA A 171 -6.57 23.45 -0.49
C ALA A 171 -5.87 24.58 0.28
N VAL A 172 -6.21 24.76 1.56
CA VAL A 172 -5.48 25.68 2.46
C VAL A 172 -4.02 25.23 2.60
N LEU A 173 -3.79 23.93 2.84
CA LEU A 173 -2.44 23.36 2.96
C LEU A 173 -1.56 23.61 1.73
N ALA A 174 -2.14 23.68 0.53
CA ALA A 174 -1.40 23.98 -0.70
C ALA A 174 -0.83 25.41 -0.73
N SER A 175 -1.41 26.33 0.05
CA SER A 175 -0.98 27.72 0.14
C SER A 175 -0.14 27.97 1.40
N GLU A 176 -0.64 27.54 2.55
CA GLU A 176 -0.05 27.80 3.87
C GLU A 176 0.01 26.52 4.71
N VAL A 177 1.15 26.31 5.36
CA VAL A 177 1.38 25.15 6.22
C VAL A 177 1.44 25.65 7.67
N PRO A 178 0.56 25.19 8.57
CA PRO A 178 0.63 25.51 9.99
C PRO A 178 1.89 24.92 10.64
N LEU A 179 2.93 25.74 10.71
CA LEU A 179 4.24 25.39 11.26
C LEU A 179 4.35 25.84 12.72
N ASP A 180 5.04 25.04 13.54
CA ASP A 180 5.39 25.44 14.89
C ASP A 180 6.47 26.55 14.86
N ALA A 181 6.24 27.66 15.54
CA ALA A 181 7.07 28.85 15.44
C ALA A 181 8.54 28.65 15.91
N VAL A 182 8.81 27.65 16.73
CA VAL A 182 10.13 27.37 17.28
C VAL A 182 10.79 26.25 16.49
N ALA A 183 10.13 25.09 16.39
CA ALA A 183 10.71 23.92 15.74
C ALA A 183 10.93 24.13 14.23
N ALA A 184 10.09 24.93 13.57
CA ALA A 184 10.23 25.20 12.15
C ALA A 184 11.47 26.04 11.80
N ARG A 185 11.97 26.88 12.70
CA ARG A 185 13.16 27.72 12.47
C ARG A 185 14.47 26.97 12.61
N GLY A 186 14.45 25.77 13.19
CA GLY A 186 15.64 24.96 13.38
C GLY A 186 16.27 24.50 12.06
N ARG A 187 17.54 24.10 12.12
CA ARG A 187 18.25 23.54 10.96
C ARG A 187 17.68 22.17 10.61
N VAL A 188 17.69 21.83 9.32
CA VAL A 188 17.24 20.53 8.82
C VAL A 188 17.95 19.37 9.52
N ASP A 189 19.27 19.49 9.68
CA ASP A 189 20.13 18.48 10.32
C ASP A 189 19.84 18.27 11.81
N GLU A 190 19.31 19.29 12.49
CA GLU A 190 19.04 19.27 13.92
C GLU A 190 17.60 18.85 14.24
N VAL A 191 16.67 19.05 13.29
CA VAL A 191 15.24 18.83 13.50
C VAL A 191 14.69 17.68 12.65
N LEU A 192 14.77 17.78 11.32
CA LEU A 192 14.13 16.79 10.43
C LEU A 192 14.93 15.48 10.38
N VAL A 193 16.26 15.56 10.29
CA VAL A 193 17.11 14.37 10.21
C VAL A 193 16.94 13.45 11.43
N PRO A 194 16.99 13.94 12.69
CA PRO A 194 16.76 13.09 13.86
C PRO A 194 15.35 12.47 13.90
N LEU A 195 14.32 13.19 13.45
CA LEU A 195 12.95 12.66 13.39
C LEU A 195 12.82 11.54 12.34
N ALA A 196 13.46 11.69 11.18
CA ALA A 196 13.54 10.64 10.16
C ALA A 196 14.32 9.41 10.67
N GLU A 197 15.37 9.63 11.47
CA GLU A 197 16.15 8.57 12.12
C GLU A 197 15.34 7.79 13.15
N VAL A 198 14.44 8.43 13.91
CA VAL A 198 13.50 7.72 14.79
C VAL A 198 12.61 6.77 13.98
N ALA A 199 12.10 7.20 12.82
CA ALA A 199 11.32 6.33 11.94
C ALA A 199 12.17 5.17 11.38
N ARG A 200 13.43 5.43 11.01
CA ARG A 200 14.39 4.40 10.57
C ARG A 200 14.65 3.36 11.66
N ASN A 201 14.90 3.80 12.89
CA ASN A 201 15.20 2.92 14.02
C ASN A 201 13.99 2.04 14.37
N ARG A 202 12.77 2.59 14.37
CA ARG A 202 11.54 1.80 14.57
C ARG A 202 11.38 0.71 13.50
N LEU A 203 11.65 1.06 12.24
CA LEU A 203 11.65 0.10 11.14
C LEU A 203 12.72 -0.99 11.34
N ALA A 204 13.96 -0.61 11.64
CA ALA A 204 15.05 -1.55 11.86
C ALA A 204 14.75 -2.53 13.02
N THR A 205 14.19 -2.03 14.12
CA THR A 205 13.74 -2.86 15.25
C THR A 205 12.64 -3.82 14.82
N ALA A 206 11.63 -3.36 14.09
CA ALA A 206 10.53 -4.21 13.61
C ALA A 206 11.03 -5.29 12.64
N VAL A 207 11.95 -4.96 11.73
CA VAL A 207 12.56 -5.92 10.80
C VAL A 207 13.40 -6.95 11.57
N SER A 208 14.17 -6.53 12.57
CA SER A 208 14.98 -7.43 13.41
C SER A 208 14.13 -8.37 14.26
N ALA A 209 12.88 -8.01 14.54
CA ALA A 209 11.92 -8.83 15.27
C ALA A 209 11.10 -9.77 14.37
N LEU A 210 11.30 -9.75 13.04
CA LEU A 210 10.60 -10.66 12.13
C LEU A 210 11.01 -12.12 12.42
N PRO A 211 10.05 -13.07 12.34
CA PRO A 211 10.35 -14.48 12.55
C PRO A 211 11.34 -14.98 11.51
N HIS A 212 12.37 -15.71 11.97
CA HIS A 212 13.35 -16.32 11.08
C HIS A 212 12.72 -17.52 10.37
N ALA A 213 13.12 -17.78 9.12
CA ALA A 213 12.56 -18.86 8.31
C ALA A 213 12.63 -20.25 8.98
N ALA A 214 13.60 -20.47 9.87
CA ALA A 214 13.76 -21.70 10.64
C ALA A 214 12.71 -21.90 11.76
N GLU A 215 12.09 -20.81 12.25
CA GLU A 215 11.06 -20.84 13.30
C GLU A 215 9.64 -20.80 12.71
N ALA A 216 9.52 -20.63 11.39
CA ALA A 216 8.26 -20.43 10.72
C ALA A 216 7.49 -21.75 10.56
N HIS A 217 6.37 -21.89 11.28
CA HIS A 217 5.38 -22.91 10.93
C HIS A 217 4.72 -22.57 9.58
N PRO A 218 4.59 -23.54 8.65
CA PRO A 218 3.93 -23.32 7.38
C PRO A 218 2.53 -22.72 7.59
N TYR A 219 2.25 -21.61 6.91
CA TYR A 219 0.94 -20.96 6.87
C TYR A 219 0.42 -20.39 8.21
N ASN A 220 1.29 -19.99 9.15
CA ASN A 220 0.82 -19.27 10.34
C ASN A 220 0.37 -17.82 9.98
N PRO A 221 -0.93 -17.48 10.09
CA PRO A 221 -1.44 -16.15 9.78
C PRO A 221 -0.93 -15.07 10.75
N ASP A 222 -0.51 -15.44 11.96
CA ASP A 222 0.01 -14.48 12.95
C ASP A 222 1.28 -13.79 12.48
N GLN A 223 2.05 -14.46 11.61
CA GLN A 223 3.25 -13.89 11.02
C GLN A 223 2.91 -12.73 10.08
N ASP A 224 1.81 -12.80 9.33
CA ASP A 224 1.46 -11.77 8.34
C ASP A 224 1.21 -10.41 9.00
N GLY A 225 0.75 -10.39 10.26
CA GLY A 225 0.60 -9.17 11.05
C GLY A 225 1.93 -8.41 11.24
N SER A 226 3.01 -9.13 11.57
CA SER A 226 4.34 -8.53 11.74
C SER A 226 4.90 -7.94 10.43
N TRP A 227 4.69 -8.64 9.31
CA TRP A 227 5.08 -8.17 7.98
C TRP A 227 4.26 -6.95 7.53
N HIS A 228 2.95 -6.92 7.84
CA HIS A 228 2.11 -5.74 7.58
C HIS A 228 2.55 -4.51 8.39
N GLU A 229 3.06 -4.71 9.61
CA GLU A 229 3.59 -3.61 10.42
C GLU A 229 4.93 -3.09 9.87
N VAL A 230 5.84 -3.98 9.48
CA VAL A 230 7.08 -3.59 8.78
C VAL A 230 6.76 -2.80 7.51
N ARG A 231 5.76 -3.22 6.74
CA ARG A 231 5.29 -2.48 5.56
C ARG A 231 4.80 -1.08 5.91
N ARG A 232 4.03 -0.92 7.00
CA ARG A 232 3.55 0.38 7.46
C ARG A 232 4.73 1.29 7.83
N LEU A 233 5.67 0.77 8.62
CA LEU A 233 6.85 1.50 9.07
C LEU A 233 7.77 1.88 7.91
N LEU A 234 7.97 0.98 6.94
CA LEU A 234 8.77 1.23 5.74
C LEU A 234 8.18 2.39 4.93
N ARG A 235 6.86 2.44 4.78
CA ARG A 235 6.20 3.55 4.09
C ARG A 235 6.39 4.88 4.82
N VAL A 236 6.26 4.89 6.15
CA VAL A 236 6.51 6.09 6.96
C VAL A 236 7.95 6.56 6.80
N HIS A 237 8.93 5.65 6.90
CA HIS A 237 10.34 5.98 6.69
C HIS A 237 10.61 6.49 5.27
N ARG A 238 10.01 5.86 4.25
CA ARG A 238 10.13 6.31 2.85
C ARG A 238 9.62 7.75 2.69
N TYR A 239 8.45 8.08 3.23
CA TYR A 239 7.91 9.44 3.13
C TYR A 239 8.75 10.47 3.88
N ALA A 240 9.36 10.09 5.01
CA ALA A 240 10.30 10.96 5.71
C ALA A 240 11.54 11.28 4.86
N ARG A 241 12.08 10.28 4.15
CA ARG A 241 13.23 10.42 3.24
C ARG A 241 12.87 11.19 1.97
N GLU A 242 11.66 10.97 1.43
CA GLU A 242 11.12 11.76 0.32
C GLU A 242 11.03 13.25 0.70
N ALA A 243 10.57 13.57 1.92
CA ALA A 243 10.49 14.94 2.41
C ALA A 243 11.86 15.62 2.61
N LEU A 244 12.90 14.84 2.89
CA LEU A 244 14.29 15.30 2.94
C LEU A 244 14.93 15.46 1.54
N GLY A 245 14.21 15.10 0.46
CA GLY A 245 14.70 15.20 -0.91
C GLY A 245 15.80 14.18 -1.24
N GLU A 246 15.74 13.02 -0.59
CA GLU A 246 16.70 11.93 -0.76
C GLU A 246 16.20 10.87 -1.74
N ASP A 247 17.13 10.10 -2.32
CA ASP A 247 16.76 8.99 -3.18
C ASP A 247 16.12 7.85 -2.36
N VAL A 248 14.92 7.48 -2.76
CA VAL A 248 14.11 6.44 -2.13
C VAL A 248 13.83 5.26 -3.05
N ALA A 249 14.50 5.15 -4.20
CA ALA A 249 14.25 4.08 -5.18
C ALA A 249 14.36 2.68 -4.57
N ARG A 250 15.41 2.44 -3.76
CA ARG A 250 15.58 1.16 -3.06
C ARG A 250 14.49 0.90 -2.02
N LEU A 251 14.09 1.91 -1.26
CA LEU A 251 12.98 1.81 -0.30
C LEU A 251 11.63 1.60 -0.99
N ALA A 252 11.45 2.16 -2.19
CA ALA A 252 10.28 1.94 -3.02
C ALA A 252 10.23 0.48 -3.49
N ALA A 253 11.32 -0.06 -4.04
CA ALA A 253 11.40 -1.46 -4.46
C ALA A 253 11.14 -2.44 -3.29
N ALA A 254 11.71 -2.18 -2.11
CA ALA A 254 11.43 -2.97 -0.91
C ALA A 254 9.94 -2.85 -0.49
N GLY A 255 9.34 -1.67 -0.65
CA GLY A 255 7.92 -1.44 -0.44
C GLY A 255 7.04 -2.24 -1.39
N ASP A 256 7.43 -2.32 -2.67
CA ASP A 256 6.70 -3.07 -3.69
C ASP A 256 6.75 -4.59 -3.41
N ALA A 257 7.85 -5.09 -2.85
CA ALA A 257 7.92 -6.47 -2.37
C ALA A 257 6.93 -6.72 -1.22
N LEU A 258 6.81 -5.80 -0.27
CA LEU A 258 5.85 -5.92 0.83
C LEU A 258 4.39 -5.70 0.39
N ASP A 259 4.14 -4.89 -0.64
CA ASP A 259 2.83 -4.77 -1.27
C ASP A 259 2.41 -6.10 -1.90
N ARG A 260 3.33 -6.77 -2.63
CA ARG A 260 3.10 -8.13 -3.16
C ARG A 260 2.84 -9.15 -2.06
N HIS A 261 3.58 -9.11 -0.95
CA HIS A 261 3.34 -9.96 0.23
C HIS A 261 1.91 -9.80 0.73
N ARG A 262 1.47 -8.55 0.97
CA ARG A 262 0.13 -8.24 1.46
C ARG A 262 -0.95 -8.72 0.50
N ASP A 263 -0.79 -8.45 -0.79
CA ASP A 263 -1.79 -8.81 -1.80
C ASP A 263 -1.92 -10.33 -1.95
N ALA A 264 -0.80 -11.07 -1.86
CA ALA A 264 -0.79 -12.53 -1.83
C ALA A 264 -1.43 -13.09 -0.56
N ALA A 265 -1.13 -12.51 0.62
CA ALA A 265 -1.72 -12.93 1.89
C ALA A 265 -3.25 -12.74 1.91
N GLU A 266 -3.74 -11.60 1.40
CA GLU A 266 -5.18 -11.34 1.30
C GLU A 266 -5.87 -12.22 0.25
N ALA A 267 -5.20 -12.52 -0.86
CA ALA A 267 -5.68 -13.47 -1.86
C ALA A 267 -5.81 -14.89 -1.27
N ALA A 268 -4.81 -15.34 -0.52
CA ALA A 268 -4.84 -16.61 0.20
C ALA A 268 -5.99 -16.67 1.22
N ALA A 269 -6.23 -15.59 1.97
CA ALA A 269 -7.32 -15.47 2.93
C ALA A 269 -8.70 -15.47 2.26
N ALA A 270 -8.83 -14.83 1.10
CA ALA A 270 -10.05 -14.85 0.29
C ALA A 270 -10.35 -16.27 -0.21
N SER A 271 -9.34 -17.00 -0.71
CA SER A 271 -9.51 -18.39 -1.14
C SER A 271 -9.93 -19.30 0.01
N ALA A 272 -9.29 -19.19 1.18
CA ALA A 272 -9.65 -19.96 2.37
C ALA A 272 -11.07 -19.63 2.87
N THR A 273 -11.49 -18.37 2.77
CA THR A 273 -12.85 -17.96 3.13
C THR A 273 -13.87 -18.51 2.13
N ALA A 274 -13.58 -18.48 0.83
CA ALA A 274 -14.43 -19.08 -0.19
C ALA A 274 -14.57 -20.59 -0.01
N ALA A 275 -13.50 -21.29 0.41
CA ALA A 275 -13.52 -22.73 0.68
C ALA A 275 -14.42 -23.12 1.86
N ARG A 276 -14.75 -22.18 2.77
CA ARG A 276 -15.69 -22.37 3.86
C ARG A 276 -17.15 -22.13 3.47
N THR A 277 -17.43 -21.83 2.20
CA THR A 277 -18.80 -21.63 1.71
C THR A 277 -19.59 -22.95 1.81
N PRO A 278 -20.79 -22.95 2.43
CA PRO A 278 -21.61 -24.16 2.51
C PRO A 278 -21.98 -24.72 1.13
N ARG A 279 -22.10 -26.05 1.01
CA ARG A 279 -22.60 -26.77 -0.20
C ARG A 279 -21.75 -26.57 -1.47
N ILE A 280 -20.46 -26.28 -1.35
CA ILE A 280 -19.54 -26.33 -2.49
C ILE A 280 -19.17 -27.78 -2.84
N ALA A 281 -18.92 -28.05 -4.12
CA ALA A 281 -18.48 -29.37 -4.56
C ALA A 281 -17.04 -29.66 -4.06
N PRO A 282 -16.68 -30.93 -3.76
CA PRO A 282 -15.33 -31.28 -3.33
C PRO A 282 -14.22 -30.84 -4.30
N ALA A 283 -14.46 -30.94 -5.60
CA ALA A 283 -13.52 -30.47 -6.63
C ALA A 283 -13.29 -28.94 -6.57
N THR A 284 -14.31 -28.16 -6.21
CA THR A 284 -14.20 -26.71 -6.01
C THR A 284 -13.41 -26.40 -4.74
N ALA A 285 -13.67 -27.11 -3.64
CA ALA A 285 -12.90 -26.97 -2.41
C ALA A 285 -11.41 -27.31 -2.62
N TYR A 286 -11.13 -28.36 -3.39
CA TYR A 286 -9.77 -28.74 -3.77
C TYR A 286 -9.07 -27.62 -4.57
N ALA A 287 -9.72 -27.08 -5.61
CA ALA A 287 -9.17 -25.99 -6.40
C ALA A 287 -8.86 -24.75 -5.56
N LEU A 288 -9.74 -24.39 -4.62
CA LEU A 288 -9.51 -23.28 -3.68
C LEU A 288 -8.35 -23.58 -2.70
N GLY A 289 -8.16 -24.84 -2.31
CA GLY A 289 -7.01 -25.27 -1.51
C GLY A 289 -5.69 -25.13 -2.26
N VAL A 290 -5.62 -25.55 -3.52
CA VAL A 290 -4.44 -25.38 -4.38
C VAL A 290 -4.14 -23.90 -4.61
N LEU A 291 -5.17 -23.10 -4.90
CA LEU A 291 -5.04 -21.65 -5.05
C LEU A 291 -4.54 -20.98 -3.75
N HIS A 292 -5.02 -21.42 -2.59
CA HIS A 292 -4.52 -20.94 -1.31
C HIS A 292 -3.02 -21.24 -1.16
N ALA A 293 -2.59 -22.47 -1.43
CA ALA A 293 -1.18 -22.86 -1.34
C ALA A 293 -0.28 -22.06 -2.31
N ASP A 294 -0.71 -21.86 -3.56
CA ASP A 294 -0.03 -21.02 -4.55
C ASP A 294 0.18 -19.59 -4.02
N GLN A 295 -0.87 -18.97 -3.48
CA GLN A 295 -0.77 -17.63 -2.90
C GLN A 295 0.11 -17.57 -1.65
N ARG A 296 0.19 -18.65 -0.87
CA ARG A 296 1.13 -18.72 0.26
C ARG A 296 2.58 -18.88 -0.20
N HIS A 297 2.85 -19.55 -1.31
CA HIS A 297 4.21 -19.58 -1.88
C HIS A 297 4.63 -18.18 -2.37
N GLU A 298 3.70 -17.44 -2.98
CA GLU A 298 3.92 -16.04 -3.37
C GLU A 298 4.22 -15.14 -2.16
N VAL A 299 3.57 -15.36 -1.02
CA VAL A 299 3.87 -14.70 0.25
C VAL A 299 5.34 -14.93 0.65
N GLU A 300 5.82 -16.17 0.62
CA GLU A 300 7.21 -16.48 0.98
C GLU A 300 8.21 -15.91 -0.05
N ALA A 301 7.90 -15.97 -1.35
CA ALA A 301 8.73 -15.39 -2.40
C ALA A 301 8.87 -13.85 -2.25
N ALA A 302 7.80 -13.18 -1.85
CA ALA A 302 7.81 -11.75 -1.56
C ALA A 302 8.65 -11.42 -0.30
N ARG A 303 8.57 -12.24 0.75
CA ARG A 303 9.42 -12.12 1.96
C ARG A 303 10.89 -12.29 1.62
N PHE A 304 11.23 -13.29 0.79
CA PHE A 304 12.60 -13.49 0.31
C PHE A 304 13.10 -12.29 -0.51
N THR A 305 12.29 -11.78 -1.45
CA THR A 305 12.64 -10.59 -2.23
C THR A 305 12.89 -9.36 -1.35
N PHE A 306 12.05 -9.17 -0.32
CA PHE A 306 12.26 -8.08 0.63
C PHE A 306 13.58 -8.24 1.39
N GLN A 307 13.89 -9.46 1.86
CA GLN A 307 15.14 -9.74 2.59
C GLN A 307 16.38 -9.46 1.72
N ASP A 308 16.36 -9.88 0.45
CA ASP A 308 17.44 -9.60 -0.52
C ASP A 308 17.64 -8.09 -0.73
N LEU A 309 16.56 -7.34 -0.93
CA LEU A 309 16.60 -5.88 -1.07
C LEU A 309 17.00 -5.15 0.21
N TRP A 310 16.71 -5.73 1.38
CA TRP A 310 16.99 -5.14 2.68
C TRP A 310 18.42 -5.40 3.17
N GLN A 311 19.00 -6.55 2.82
CA GLN A 311 20.40 -6.82 3.14
C GLN A 311 21.31 -5.82 2.42
N PRO A 312 22.33 -5.25 3.09
CA PRO A 312 23.33 -4.44 2.41
C PRO A 312 23.86 -5.22 1.21
N ALA A 313 24.01 -4.57 0.05
CA ALA A 313 24.67 -5.22 -1.08
C ALA A 313 26.01 -5.75 -0.55
N ALA A 314 26.22 -7.06 -0.62
CA ALA A 314 27.47 -7.66 -0.15
C ALA A 314 28.61 -6.89 -0.80
N ALA A 315 29.47 -6.27 0.01
CA ALA A 315 30.65 -5.60 -0.50
C ALA A 315 31.38 -6.61 -1.40
N PRO A 316 31.76 -6.25 -2.63
CA PRO A 316 32.51 -7.16 -3.48
C PRO A 316 33.77 -7.57 -2.70
N ALA A 317 33.92 -8.88 -2.48
CA ALA A 317 35.13 -9.43 -1.89
C ALA A 317 36.29 -9.03 -2.81
N LEU A 318 37.18 -8.18 -2.28
CA LEU A 318 38.45 -7.82 -2.92
C LEU A 318 39.42 -9.00 -2.84
#